data_AF-A0A9N9X5Z9-F1
#
_entry.id   AF-A0A9N9X5Z9-F1
#
_cell.length_a   1.000
_cell.length_b   1.000
_cell.length_c   1.000
_cell.angle_alpha   90.00
_cell.angle_beta   90.00
_cell.angle_gamma   90.00
#
_symmetry.space_group_name_H-M   'P 1'
#
loop_
_entity.id
_entity.type
_entity.pdbx_description
1 polymer ?
#
loop_
_entity_poly.entity_id
_entity_poly.type
_entity_poly.pdbx_seq_one_letter_code
_entity_poly.pdbx_strand_id
1 'polypeptide(L)'
;MAAENVTISDNKKISDEDRQFKVKAAIFLSGVSGISAIIGFGATLASAKRQDPKHFGIGMTPTRELSETGASLALRALGWGTLYAFAGCGVLFYGIWKLSGAKNLQEFRYKMGSALPVIPRNNPPQGRTEFSGLNDLLDYLQHQKGVKDK
;
A
#
# COMPACT_ATOMS: atom_id res chain seq x y z
N MET A 1 -45.27 -14.31 -4.31
CA MET A 1 -44.81 -13.07 -4.97
C MET A 1 -44.56 -11.89 -4.03
N ALA A 2 -44.59 -12.05 -2.69
CA ALA A 2 -44.27 -10.95 -1.75
C ALA A 2 -42.92 -11.15 -1.00
N ALA A 3 -42.45 -12.39 -0.87
CA ALA A 3 -41.25 -12.73 -0.07
C ALA A 3 -39.91 -12.47 -0.79
N GLU A 4 -39.89 -12.50 -2.13
CA GLU A 4 -38.69 -12.26 -2.94
C GLU A 4 -38.35 -10.76 -3.01
N ASN A 5 -39.36 -9.91 -2.94
CA ASN A 5 -39.28 -8.46 -3.10
C ASN A 5 -38.70 -7.80 -1.84
N VAL A 6 -39.01 -8.36 -0.67
CA VAL A 6 -38.52 -7.91 0.64
C VAL A 6 -37.03 -8.26 0.77
N THR A 7 -36.64 -9.48 0.43
CA THR A 7 -35.24 -9.94 0.51
C THR A 7 -34.30 -9.21 -0.45
N ILE A 8 -34.76 -8.89 -1.66
CA ILE A 8 -34.01 -8.06 -2.63
C ILE A 8 -33.88 -6.60 -2.14
N SER A 9 -34.92 -6.06 -1.51
CA SER A 9 -34.92 -4.68 -0.99
C SER A 9 -34.01 -4.53 0.23
N ASP A 10 -33.99 -5.51 1.13
CA ASP A 10 -33.08 -5.53 2.29
C ASP A 10 -31.62 -5.72 1.88
N ASN A 11 -31.34 -6.67 0.97
CA ASN A 11 -29.98 -6.90 0.47
C ASN A 11 -29.42 -5.66 -0.24
N LYS A 12 -30.26 -4.98 -1.03
CA LYS A 12 -29.89 -3.74 -1.72
C LYS A 12 -29.63 -2.58 -0.74
N LYS A 13 -30.45 -2.43 0.32
CA LYS A 13 -30.22 -1.41 1.36
C LYS A 13 -28.92 -1.62 2.13
N ILE A 14 -28.65 -2.85 2.57
CA ILE A 14 -27.43 -3.22 3.30
C ILE A 14 -26.19 -2.95 2.43
N SER A 15 -26.24 -3.34 1.15
CA SER A 15 -25.16 -3.09 0.21
C SER A 15 -24.92 -1.60 -0.06
N ASP A 16 -25.99 -0.80 -0.16
CA ASP A 16 -25.91 0.65 -0.34
C ASP A 16 -25.30 1.33 0.90
N GLU A 17 -25.71 0.95 2.12
CA GLU A 17 -25.16 1.48 3.38
C GLU A 17 -23.67 1.13 3.57
N ASP A 18 -23.27 -0.11 3.29
CA ASP A 18 -21.86 -0.53 3.30
C ASP A 18 -21.02 0.26 2.29
N ARG A 19 -21.58 0.56 1.11
CA ARG A 19 -20.93 1.39 0.09
C ARG A 19 -20.76 2.82 0.59
N GLN A 20 -21.79 3.40 1.21
CA GLN A 20 -21.73 4.74 1.79
C GLN A 20 -20.71 4.81 2.93
N PHE A 21 -20.66 3.79 3.79
CA PHE A 21 -19.66 3.69 4.85
C PHE A 21 -18.24 3.59 4.30
N LYS A 22 -18.00 2.70 3.33
CA LYS A 22 -16.70 2.56 2.65
C LYS A 22 -16.27 3.84 1.96
N VAL A 23 -17.20 4.57 1.32
CA VAL A 23 -16.91 5.87 0.68
C VAL A 23 -16.53 6.92 1.73
N LYS A 24 -17.27 7.02 2.84
CA LYS A 24 -16.93 7.93 3.95
C LYS A 24 -15.57 7.60 4.57
N ALA A 25 -15.30 6.30 4.81
CA ALA A 25 -14.03 5.83 5.32
C ALA A 25 -12.87 6.11 4.36
N ALA A 26 -13.07 5.93 3.06
CA ALA A 26 -12.06 6.21 2.03
C ALA A 26 -11.72 7.71 1.95
N ILE A 27 -12.73 8.59 2.01
CA ILE A 27 -12.51 10.05 2.03
C ILE A 27 -11.74 10.44 3.29
N PHE A 28 -12.12 9.91 4.45
CA PHE A 28 -11.42 10.19 5.71
C PHE A 28 -9.96 9.71 5.67
N LEU A 29 -9.74 8.46 5.25
CA LEU A 29 -8.40 7.85 5.21
C LEU A 29 -7.48 8.55 4.20
N SER A 30 -8.01 8.91 3.02
CA SER A 30 -7.25 9.66 2.02
C SER A 30 -6.91 11.07 2.49
N GLY A 31 -7.83 11.73 3.21
CA GLY A 31 -7.58 13.02 3.83
C GLY A 31 -6.46 12.98 4.87
N VAL A 32 -6.55 12.09 5.86
CA VAL A 32 -5.51 11.97 6.90
C VAL A 32 -4.17 11.52 6.33
N SER A 33 -4.18 10.60 5.35
CA SER A 33 -2.96 10.16 4.66
C SER A 33 -2.33 11.28 3.84
N GLY A 34 -3.12 12.07 3.11
CA GLY A 34 -2.63 13.21 2.34
C GLY A 34 -2.01 14.29 3.22
N ILE A 35 -2.68 14.66 4.32
CA ILE A 35 -2.16 15.63 5.28
C ILE A 35 -0.86 15.11 5.92
N SER A 36 -0.81 13.83 6.29
CA SER A 36 0.39 13.20 6.85
C SER A 36 1.58 13.22 5.88
N ALA A 37 1.34 12.93 4.60
CA ALA A 37 2.39 12.96 3.58
C ALA A 37 2.95 14.37 3.37
N ILE A 38 2.09 15.40 3.32
CA ILE A 38 2.52 16.80 3.15
C ILE A 38 3.31 17.27 4.37
N ILE A 39 2.83 16.98 5.59
CA ILE A 39 3.51 17.37 6.83
C ILE A 39 4.84 16.63 6.97
N GLY A 40 4.85 15.31 6.74
CA GLY A 40 6.07 14.50 6.84
C GLY A 40 7.14 14.92 5.84
N PHE A 41 6.76 15.05 4.56
CA PHE A 41 7.67 15.50 3.51
C PHE A 41 8.14 16.94 3.74
N GLY A 42 7.24 17.83 4.16
CA GLY A 42 7.57 19.22 4.52
C GLY A 42 8.53 19.32 5.70
N ALA A 43 8.36 18.49 6.73
CA ALA A 43 9.26 18.42 7.87
C ALA A 43 10.66 17.93 7.45
N THR A 44 10.75 16.92 6.58
CA THR A 44 12.02 16.45 6.00
C THR A 44 12.68 17.53 5.13
N LEU A 45 11.93 18.28 4.34
CA LEU A 45 12.47 19.38 3.54
C LEU A 45 12.96 20.53 4.43
N ALA A 46 12.24 20.83 5.51
CA ALA A 46 12.63 21.85 6.48
C ALA A 46 13.88 21.46 7.28
N SER A 47 14.03 20.18 7.66
CA SER A 47 15.25 19.69 8.31
C SER A 47 16.45 19.70 7.36
N ALA A 48 16.25 19.30 6.10
CA ALA A 48 17.27 19.40 5.06
C ALA A 48 17.69 20.86 4.79
N LYS A 49 16.73 21.79 4.74
CA LYS A 49 17.01 23.25 4.62
C LYS A 49 17.87 23.78 5.77
N ARG A 50 17.71 23.27 7.00
CA ARG A 50 18.52 23.68 8.16
C ARG A 50 19.95 23.17 8.07
N GLN A 51 20.19 22.04 7.40
CA GLN A 51 21.53 21.49 7.19
C GLN A 51 22.30 22.29 6.13
N ASP A 52 21.67 22.66 4.98
CA ASP A 52 22.35 23.42 3.91
C ASP A 52 21.59 24.68 3.43
N PRO A 53 21.47 25.72 4.25
CA PRO A 53 20.67 26.90 3.93
C PRO A 53 21.14 27.65 2.67
N LYS A 54 22.43 27.57 2.34
CA LYS A 54 23.05 28.31 1.22
C LYS A 54 22.71 27.71 -0.15
N HIS A 55 22.49 26.39 -0.24
CA HIS A 55 22.21 25.70 -1.51
C HIS A 55 20.73 25.29 -1.68
N PHE A 56 19.96 25.15 -0.59
CA PHE A 56 18.52 24.85 -0.64
C PHE A 56 17.64 26.05 -1.01
N GLY A 57 17.91 27.25 -0.48
CA GLY A 57 17.07 28.44 -0.72
C GLY A 57 17.05 28.90 -2.19
N ILE A 58 18.15 28.68 -2.90
CA ILE A 58 18.30 28.97 -4.32
C ILE A 58 17.44 28.01 -5.17
N GLY A 59 17.14 26.80 -4.67
CA GLY A 59 16.33 25.80 -5.37
C GLY A 59 14.81 25.95 -5.19
N MET A 60 14.35 26.65 -4.13
CA MET A 60 12.92 26.91 -3.88
C MET A 60 12.43 28.22 -4.52
N THR A 61 13.33 29.11 -4.94
CA THR A 61 12.97 30.39 -5.55
C THR A 61 13.02 30.24 -7.07
N PRO A 62 11.90 30.39 -7.81
CA PRO A 62 11.91 30.32 -9.27
C PRO A 62 12.45 31.65 -9.84
N THR A 63 13.70 32.00 -9.52
CA THR A 63 14.34 33.15 -10.15
C THR A 63 14.96 32.70 -11.47
N ARG A 64 14.50 33.30 -12.56
CA ARG A 64 14.78 32.95 -13.96
C ARG A 64 16.21 33.30 -14.41
N GLU A 65 17.04 33.83 -13.52
CA GLU A 65 18.21 34.63 -13.91
C GLU A 65 19.54 34.18 -13.28
N LEU A 66 19.59 33.17 -12.40
CA LEU A 66 20.85 32.73 -11.77
C LEU A 66 20.98 31.20 -11.81
N SER A 67 21.97 30.74 -12.58
CA SER A 67 22.59 29.42 -12.62
C SER A 67 21.91 28.34 -11.76
N GLU A 68 21.24 27.38 -12.39
CA GLU A 68 20.51 26.29 -11.71
C GLU A 68 21.38 25.60 -10.65
N THR A 69 21.01 25.75 -9.38
CA THR A 69 21.62 24.97 -8.29
C THR A 69 21.18 23.51 -8.42
N GLY A 70 22.06 22.54 -8.14
CA GLY A 70 21.72 21.10 -8.26
C GLY A 70 20.47 20.68 -7.47
N ALA A 71 20.09 21.45 -6.45
CA ALA A 71 18.86 21.26 -5.68
C ALA A 71 17.57 21.56 -6.47
N SER A 72 17.52 22.57 -7.36
CA SER A 72 16.33 22.83 -8.18
C SER A 72 16.14 21.73 -9.22
N LEU A 73 17.25 21.27 -9.81
CA LEU A 73 17.25 20.17 -10.77
C LEU A 73 16.78 18.87 -10.11
N ALA A 74 17.28 18.56 -8.90
CA ALA A 74 16.87 17.40 -8.13
C ALA A 74 15.40 17.45 -7.68
N LEU A 75 14.90 18.61 -7.22
CA LEU A 75 13.50 18.77 -6.83
C LEU A 75 12.55 18.56 -8.02
N ARG A 76 12.91 19.09 -9.19
CA ARG A 76 12.11 18.93 -10.40
C ARG A 76 12.17 17.48 -10.91
N ALA A 77 13.34 16.85 -10.91
CA ALA A 77 13.48 15.44 -11.25
C ALA A 77 12.70 14.53 -10.29
N LEU A 78 12.76 14.79 -8.98
CA LEU A 78 12.01 14.05 -7.96
C LEU A 78 10.50 14.24 -8.10
N GLY A 79 10.06 15.46 -8.42
CA GLY A 79 8.66 15.78 -8.68
C GLY A 79 8.09 15.04 -9.88
N TRP A 80 8.73 15.20 -11.06
CA TRP A 80 8.31 14.51 -12.29
C TRP A 80 8.45 12.99 -12.17
N GLY A 81 9.47 12.51 -11.45
CA GLY A 81 9.68 11.09 -11.17
C GLY A 81 8.58 10.48 -10.30
N THR A 82 8.17 11.16 -9.22
CA THR A 82 7.07 10.68 -8.36
C THR A 82 5.74 10.67 -9.11
N LEU A 83 5.46 11.71 -9.91
CA LEU A 83 4.27 11.76 -10.76
C LEU A 83 4.25 10.62 -11.78
N TYR A 84 5.36 10.36 -12.46
CA TYR A 84 5.46 9.26 -13.41
C TYR A 84 5.40 7.89 -12.73
N ALA A 85 5.96 7.74 -11.53
CA ALA A 85 5.88 6.50 -10.77
C ALA A 85 4.43 6.17 -10.39
N PHE A 86 3.67 7.14 -9.88
CA PHE A 86 2.25 6.94 -9.55
C PHE A 86 1.40 6.72 -10.80
N ALA A 87 1.59 7.53 -11.85
CA ALA A 87 0.86 7.38 -13.11
C ALA A 87 1.18 6.06 -13.80
N GLY A 88 2.46 5.70 -13.91
CA GLY A 88 2.92 4.47 -14.54
C GLY A 88 2.48 3.23 -13.78
N CYS A 89 2.62 3.21 -12.45
CA CYS A 89 2.13 2.10 -11.63
C CYS A 89 0.60 1.98 -11.73
N GLY A 90 -0.13 3.10 -11.70
CA GLY A 90 -1.58 3.14 -11.91
C GLY A 90 -2.00 2.59 -13.27
N VAL A 91 -1.33 2.99 -14.35
CA VAL A 91 -1.61 2.51 -15.72
C VAL A 91 -1.23 1.03 -15.88
N LEU A 92 -0.12 0.57 -15.30
CA LEU A 92 0.27 -0.84 -15.34
C LEU A 92 -0.72 -1.72 -14.57
N PHE A 93 -1.10 -1.34 -13.35
CA PHE A 93 -2.11 -2.07 -12.59
C PHE A 93 -3.48 -2.03 -13.25
N TYR A 94 -3.88 -0.89 -13.82
CA TYR A 94 -5.10 -0.77 -14.60
C TYR A 94 -5.05 -1.60 -15.89
N GLY A 95 -3.89 -1.66 -16.54
CA GLY A 95 -3.64 -2.50 -17.72
C GLY A 95 -3.75 -3.97 -17.40
N ILE A 96 -3.15 -4.43 -16.29
CA ILE A 96 -3.28 -5.81 -15.78
C ILE A 96 -4.74 -6.10 -15.43
N TRP A 97 -5.47 -5.15 -14.83
CA TRP A 97 -6.90 -5.31 -14.56
C TRP A 97 -7.71 -5.42 -15.86
N LYS A 98 -7.44 -4.57 -16.86
CA LYS A 98 -8.10 -4.60 -18.17
C LYS A 98 -7.79 -5.85 -18.99
N LEU A 99 -6.55 -6.34 -18.94
CA LEU A 99 -6.10 -7.55 -19.63
C LEU A 99 -6.58 -8.82 -18.92
N SER A 100 -6.72 -8.80 -17.59
CA SER A 100 -7.18 -9.97 -16.85
C SER A 100 -8.65 -10.31 -17.09
N GLY A 101 -9.47 -9.41 -17.67
CA GLY A 101 -10.88 -9.66 -17.97
C GLY A 101 -11.77 -9.92 -16.74
N ALA A 102 -11.21 -9.84 -15.53
CA ALA A 102 -11.89 -10.08 -14.27
C ALA A 102 -12.72 -8.84 -13.90
N LYS A 103 -14.04 -9.01 -13.86
CA LYS A 103 -14.96 -7.95 -13.43
C LYS A 103 -14.88 -7.68 -11.92
N ASN A 104 -14.17 -8.52 -11.16
CA ASN A 104 -13.99 -8.42 -9.71
C ASN A 104 -12.59 -8.85 -9.24
N LEU A 105 -12.07 -8.21 -8.20
CA LEU A 105 -10.79 -8.55 -7.54
C LEU A 105 -10.73 -10.01 -7.05
N GLN A 106 -11.87 -10.60 -6.68
CA GLN A 106 -11.94 -12.01 -6.29
C GLN A 106 -11.62 -12.95 -7.46
N GLU A 107 -12.05 -12.61 -8.67
CA GLU A 107 -11.88 -13.44 -9.85
C GLU A 107 -10.45 -13.34 -10.41
N PHE A 108 -9.85 -12.14 -10.31
CA PHE A 108 -8.41 -11.95 -10.53
C PHE A 108 -7.58 -12.77 -9.55
N ARG A 109 -7.88 -12.67 -8.24
CA ARG A 109 -7.18 -13.45 -7.21
C ARG A 109 -7.35 -14.95 -7.44
N TYR A 110 -8.53 -15.40 -7.84
CA TYR A 110 -8.80 -16.80 -8.12
C TYR A 110 -8.02 -17.30 -9.34
N LYS A 111 -8.04 -16.58 -10.47
CA LYS A 111 -7.28 -16.97 -11.67
C LYS A 111 -5.77 -16.88 -11.51
N MET A 112 -5.26 -15.82 -10.85
CA MET A 112 -3.85 -15.70 -10.49
C MET A 112 -3.43 -16.79 -9.50
N GLY A 113 -4.28 -17.10 -8.51
CA GLY A 113 -4.04 -18.18 -7.55
C GLY A 113 -4.09 -19.58 -8.17
N SER A 114 -4.83 -19.76 -9.28
CA SER A 114 -4.89 -21.02 -10.03
C SER A 114 -3.77 -21.16 -11.06
N ALA A 115 -3.24 -20.04 -11.55
CA ALA A 115 -2.12 -20.01 -12.50
C ALA A 115 -0.76 -20.27 -11.82
N LEU A 116 -0.68 -20.01 -10.52
CA LEU A 116 0.48 -20.38 -9.72
C LEU A 116 0.35 -21.86 -9.31
N PRO A 117 1.39 -22.70 -9.51
CA PRO A 117 1.36 -24.07 -9.05
C PRO A 117 1.12 -24.09 -7.55
N VAL A 118 0.08 -24.81 -7.12
CA VAL A 118 -0.27 -24.95 -5.71
C VAL A 118 0.90 -25.60 -5.00
N ILE A 119 1.55 -24.86 -4.09
CA ILE A 119 2.57 -25.44 -3.22
C ILE A 119 1.87 -26.53 -2.40
N PRO A 120 2.24 -27.80 -2.54
CA PRO A 120 1.63 -28.88 -1.78
C PRO A 120 1.83 -28.55 -0.30
N ARG A 121 0.72 -28.53 0.45
CA ARG A 121 0.81 -28.38 1.90
C ARG A 121 1.58 -29.59 2.44
N ASN A 122 2.62 -29.29 3.21
CA ASN A 122 3.49 -30.26 3.82
C ASN A 122 2.67 -31.15 4.78
N ASN A 123 2.38 -32.37 4.33
CA ASN A 123 1.77 -33.45 5.12
C ASN A 123 2.78 -34.61 5.12
N PRO A 124 3.48 -34.93 6.21
CA PRO A 124 3.31 -34.40 7.57
C PRO A 124 3.94 -33.01 7.77
N PRO A 125 3.41 -32.20 8.70
CA PRO A 125 3.94 -30.86 8.99
C PRO A 125 5.35 -30.95 9.59
N GLN A 126 6.37 -30.61 8.80
CA GLN A 126 7.76 -30.43 9.27
C GLN A 126 7.96 -29.06 9.97
N GLY A 127 7.04 -28.68 10.87
CA GLY A 127 7.15 -27.47 11.68
C GLY A 127 5.80 -26.99 12.25
N ARG A 128 5.80 -26.54 13.50
CA ARG A 128 4.64 -25.95 14.19
C ARG A 128 4.47 -24.51 13.68
N THR A 129 3.54 -24.26 12.74
CA THR A 129 3.31 -22.91 12.17
C THR A 129 2.20 -22.13 12.91
N GLU A 130 1.58 -22.74 13.91
CA GLU A 130 0.61 -22.12 14.79
C GLU A 130 1.27 -21.79 16.14
N PHE A 131 1.93 -20.64 16.20
CA PHE A 131 2.37 -20.09 17.47
C PHE A 131 1.25 -19.22 18.04
N SER A 132 0.84 -19.48 19.27
CA SER A 132 -0.18 -18.67 19.97
C SER A 132 0.29 -17.23 20.23
N GLY A 133 1.58 -16.97 20.07
CA GLY A 133 2.21 -15.65 20.17
C GLY A 133 3.73 -15.75 20.18
N LEU A 134 4.40 -14.59 20.35
CA LEU A 134 5.86 -14.52 20.46
C LEU A 134 6.43 -15.39 21.58
N ASN A 135 5.70 -15.56 22.68
CA ASN A 135 6.15 -16.39 23.82
C ASN A 135 6.21 -17.88 23.46
N ASP A 136 5.22 -18.37 22.69
CA ASP A 136 5.17 -19.76 22.20
C ASP A 136 6.25 -20.02 21.13
N LEU A 137 6.59 -19.00 20.34
CA LEU A 137 7.72 -19.04 19.40
C LEU A 137 9.07 -19.09 20.12
N LEU A 138 9.25 -18.24 21.15
CA LEU A 138 10.48 -18.18 21.94
C LEU A 138 10.71 -19.50 22.69
N ASP A 139 9.67 -20.05 23.31
CA ASP A 139 9.71 -21.34 24.00
C ASP A 139 10.12 -22.48 23.03
N TYR A 140 9.53 -22.51 21.83
CA TYR A 140 9.88 -23.47 20.79
C TYR A 140 11.36 -23.38 20.35
N LEU A 141 11.88 -22.16 20.15
CA LEU A 141 13.29 -21.96 19.78
C LEU A 141 14.25 -22.35 20.91
N GLN A 142 13.90 -22.07 22.17
CA GLN A 142 14.69 -22.49 23.32
C GLN A 142 14.74 -24.02 23.44
N HIS A 143 13.61 -24.69 23.22
CA HIS A 143 13.54 -26.16 23.19
C HIS A 143 14.37 -26.75 22.04
N GLN A 144 14.30 -26.17 20.84
CA GLN A 144 15.11 -26.60 19.69
C GLN A 144 16.62 -26.44 19.93
N LYS A 145 17.04 -25.34 20.57
CA LYS A 145 18.47 -25.09 20.85
C LYS A 145 19.03 -26.10 21.86
N GLY A 146 18.25 -26.47 22.89
CA GLY A 146 18.69 -27.41 23.93
C GLY A 146 18.86 -28.87 23.47
N VAL A 147 18.18 -29.28 22.40
CA VAL A 147 18.31 -30.62 21.82
C VAL A 147 19.54 -30.75 20.91
N LYS A 148 20.01 -29.65 20.30
CA LYS A 148 21.14 -29.66 19.36
C LYS A 148 22.51 -29.64 20.04
N ASP A 149 22.57 -29.29 21.33
CA ASP A 149 23.78 -29.28 22.17
C ASP A 149 23.94 -30.58 23.01
N LYS A 150 23.28 -31.67 22.63
CA LYS A 150 23.50 -33.03 23.20
C LYS A 150 23.94 -34.02 22.13
#